data_AF-A0A9E3MNH7-F1
#
_entry.id   AF-A0A9E3MNH7-F1
#
_cell.length_a   1.000
_cell.length_b   1.000
_cell.length_c   1.000
_cell.angle_alpha   90.00
_cell.angle_beta   90.00
_cell.angle_gamma   90.00
#
_symmetry.space_group_name_H-M   'P 1'
#
loop_
_entity.id
_entity.type
_entity.pdbx_description
1 polymer ?
#
loop_
_entity_poly.entity_id
_entity_poly.type
_entity_poly.pdbx_seq_one_letter_code
_entity_poly.pdbx_strand_id
1 'polypeptide(L)'
;MDEIDIHLGRRLRRRRRLLGLTQQELAHACGVRFQQIQKYECAANRMSAARLWQLAEVLEVPISYFYEGLTRDQREHMERESGLGSSTETLASKETQDLIHAYYQLGERPRRRLLDLAKAMNGEVEA
;
A
#
# COMPACT_ATOMS: atom_id res chain seq x y z
N MET A 1 -13.55 4.76 -9.12
CA MET A 1 -12.60 5.55 -8.31
C MET A 1 -11.30 4.79 -8.25
N ASP A 2 -10.14 5.45 -8.31
CA ASP A 2 -8.87 4.75 -8.44
C ASP A 2 -8.32 4.40 -7.05
N GLU A 3 -7.44 3.40 -6.99
CA GLU A 3 -6.81 2.94 -5.74
C GLU A 3 -6.10 4.07 -4.97
N ILE A 4 -5.47 4.99 -5.71
CA ILE A 4 -4.85 6.20 -5.16
C ILE A 4 -5.90 7.01 -4.41
N ASP A 5 -7.06 7.26 -5.01
CA ASP A 5 -8.10 8.07 -4.37
C ASP A 5 -8.61 7.43 -3.07
N ILE A 6 -8.75 6.10 -3.04
CA ILE A 6 -9.13 5.33 -1.83
C ILE A 6 -8.07 5.50 -0.75
N HIS A 7 -6.78 5.39 -1.12
CA HIS A 7 -5.68 5.62 -0.21
C HIS A 7 -5.69 7.05 0.36
N LEU A 8 -5.83 8.06 -0.50
CA LEU A 8 -5.90 9.47 -0.10
C LEU A 8 -7.06 9.69 0.91
N GLY A 9 -8.25 9.15 0.63
CA GLY A 9 -9.41 9.22 1.53
C GLY A 9 -9.17 8.55 2.90
N ARG A 10 -8.48 7.41 2.92
CA ARG A 10 -8.08 6.72 4.17
C ARG A 10 -7.07 7.54 4.97
N ARG A 11 -6.04 8.10 4.31
CA ARG A 11 -5.02 8.95 4.96
C ARG A 11 -5.64 10.20 5.56
N LEU A 12 -6.56 10.84 4.82
CA LEU A 12 -7.34 11.99 5.25
C LEU A 12 -8.15 11.67 6.52
N ARG A 13 -8.97 10.63 6.48
CA ARG A 13 -9.80 10.20 7.62
C ARG A 13 -8.97 9.87 8.85
N ARG A 14 -7.84 9.17 8.66
CA ARG A 14 -6.93 8.81 9.75
C ARG A 14 -6.36 10.06 10.41
N ARG A 15 -5.82 11.00 9.64
CA ARG A 15 -5.21 12.21 10.20
C ARG A 15 -6.22 13.09 10.91
N ARG A 16 -7.39 13.31 10.31
CA ARG A 16 -8.49 14.06 10.93
C ARG A 16 -8.85 13.49 12.31
N ARG A 17 -8.99 12.16 12.41
CA ARG A 17 -9.30 11.48 13.68
C ARG A 17 -8.19 11.63 14.73
N LEU A 18 -6.93 11.58 14.31
CA LEU A 18 -5.79 11.79 15.21
C LEU A 18 -5.77 13.21 15.80
N LEU A 19 -6.26 14.20 15.04
CA LEU A 19 -6.44 15.57 15.51
C LEU A 19 -7.74 15.78 16.31
N GLY A 20 -8.55 14.74 16.51
CA GLY A 20 -9.84 14.86 17.19
C GLY A 20 -10.92 15.63 16.42
N LEU A 21 -10.66 15.99 15.16
CA LEU A 21 -11.57 16.82 14.37
C LEU A 21 -12.76 16.00 13.86
N THR A 22 -13.95 16.59 13.90
CA THR A 22 -15.12 16.13 13.18
C THR A 22 -15.01 16.46 11.69
N GLN A 23 -15.79 15.77 10.85
CA GLN A 23 -15.85 16.11 9.42
C GLN A 23 -16.41 17.51 9.18
N GLN A 24 -17.26 18.06 10.07
CA GLN A 24 -17.80 19.41 9.95
C GLN A 24 -16.73 20.46 10.22
N GLU A 25 -15.94 20.29 11.27
CA GLU A 25 -14.83 21.19 11.60
C GLU A 25 -13.78 21.21 10.49
N LEU A 26 -13.40 20.04 9.96
CA LEU A 26 -12.48 19.96 8.82
C LEU A 26 -13.06 20.64 7.57
N ALA A 27 -14.35 20.46 7.31
CA ALA A 27 -15.02 21.09 6.17
C ALA A 27 -15.02 22.62 6.30
N HIS A 28 -15.32 23.14 7.50
CA HIS A 28 -15.27 24.55 7.80
C HIS A 28 -13.87 25.13 7.60
N ALA A 29 -12.83 24.47 8.13
CA ALA A 29 -11.44 24.88 7.96
C ALA A 29 -10.98 24.87 6.48
N CYS A 30 -11.54 23.98 5.66
CA CYS A 30 -11.25 23.91 4.23
C CYS A 30 -12.16 24.78 3.35
N GLY A 31 -13.16 25.47 3.94
CA GLY A 31 -14.15 26.25 3.20
C GLY A 31 -15.01 25.40 2.24
N VAL A 32 -15.33 24.15 2.62
CA VAL A 32 -16.17 23.24 1.83
C VAL A 32 -17.37 22.76 2.64
N ARG A 33 -18.35 22.16 1.94
CA ARG A 33 -19.48 21.51 2.61
C ARG A 33 -19.04 20.23 3.33
N PHE A 34 -19.63 19.94 4.49
CA PHE A 34 -19.42 18.69 5.23
C PHE A 34 -19.50 17.43 4.37
N GLN A 35 -20.53 17.36 3.51
CA GLN A 35 -20.74 16.22 2.60
C GLN A 35 -19.54 16.03 1.65
N GLN A 36 -18.81 17.10 1.33
CA GLN A 36 -17.65 17.02 0.46
C GLN A 36 -16.47 16.32 1.16
N ILE A 37 -16.25 16.60 2.44
CA ILE A 37 -15.26 15.87 3.25
C ILE A 37 -15.66 14.41 3.38
N GLN A 38 -16.94 14.10 3.63
CA GLN A 38 -17.42 12.72 3.65
C GLN A 38 -17.13 12.01 2.32
N LYS A 39 -17.42 12.66 1.19
CA LYS A 39 -17.15 12.15 -0.16
C LYS A 39 -15.67 11.95 -0.45
N TYR A 40 -14.79 12.78 0.12
CA TYR A 40 -13.35 12.58 0.03
C TYR A 40 -12.90 11.38 0.86
N GLU A 41 -13.39 11.24 2.10
CA GLU A 41 -13.02 10.14 2.98
C GLU A 41 -13.50 8.76 2.50
N CYS A 42 -14.64 8.70 1.81
CA CYS A 42 -15.12 7.46 1.19
C CYS A 42 -14.68 7.30 -0.27
N ALA A 43 -13.84 8.20 -0.79
CA ALA A 43 -13.38 8.20 -2.17
C ALA A 43 -14.53 8.17 -3.21
N ALA A 44 -15.66 8.83 -2.89
CA ALA A 44 -16.73 9.07 -3.85
C ALA A 44 -16.40 10.23 -4.80
N ASN A 45 -15.57 11.19 -4.35
CA ASN A 45 -15.13 12.33 -5.15
C ASN A 45 -13.60 12.46 -5.15
N ARG A 46 -13.01 12.67 -6.33
CA ARG A 46 -11.58 12.93 -6.46
C ARG A 46 -11.20 14.27 -5.83
N MET A 47 -10.05 14.29 -5.18
CA MET A 47 -9.46 15.52 -4.65
C MET A 47 -8.51 16.09 -5.71
N SER A 48 -8.69 17.36 -6.06
CA SER A 48 -7.71 18.06 -6.90
C SER A 48 -6.40 18.28 -6.14
N ALA A 49 -5.31 18.51 -6.87
CA ALA A 49 -4.02 18.85 -6.27
C ALA A 49 -4.11 20.09 -5.35
N ALA A 50 -4.84 21.12 -5.78
CA ALA A 50 -5.09 22.32 -4.96
C ALA A 50 -5.83 21.98 -3.65
N ARG A 51 -6.78 21.03 -3.69
CA ARG A 51 -7.51 20.61 -2.49
C ARG A 51 -6.64 19.79 -1.55
N LEU A 52 -5.81 18.89 -2.09
CA LEU A 52 -4.84 18.13 -1.29
C LEU A 52 -3.84 19.05 -0.59
N TRP A 53 -3.38 20.11 -1.26
CA TRP A 53 -2.52 21.12 -0.64
C TRP A 53 -3.18 21.78 0.57
N GLN A 54 -4.40 22.31 0.40
CA GLN A 54 -5.15 22.95 1.49
C GLN A 54 -5.42 21.97 2.65
N LEU A 55 -5.75 20.72 2.34
CA LEU A 55 -5.94 19.69 3.36
C LEU A 55 -4.64 19.40 4.12
N ALA A 56 -3.49 19.45 3.46
CA ALA A 56 -2.20 19.26 4.11
C ALA A 56 -1.91 20.39 5.11
N GLU A 57 -2.21 21.65 4.74
CA GLU A 57 -2.07 22.81 5.62
C GLU A 57 -2.99 22.70 6.85
N VAL A 58 -4.28 22.44 6.64
CA VAL A 58 -5.26 22.34 7.75
C VAL A 58 -4.97 21.16 8.68
N LEU A 59 -4.43 20.06 8.15
CA LEU A 59 -4.10 18.87 8.93
C LEU A 59 -2.67 18.89 9.50
N GLU A 60 -1.92 19.97 9.27
CA GLU A 60 -0.55 20.17 9.73
C GLU A 60 0.35 18.98 9.36
N VAL A 61 0.33 18.58 8.09
CA VAL A 61 1.17 17.51 7.54
C VAL A 61 1.80 17.93 6.22
N PRO A 62 2.98 17.42 5.87
CA PRO A 62 3.52 17.63 4.52
C PRO A 62 2.61 16.95 3.48
N ILE A 63 2.53 17.49 2.26
CA ILE A 63 1.69 16.91 1.19
C ILE A 63 2.05 15.46 0.86
N SER A 64 3.32 15.07 1.05
CA SER A 64 3.79 13.69 0.90
C SER A 64 3.08 12.70 1.82
N TYR A 65 2.57 13.15 2.97
CA TYR A 65 1.81 12.32 3.92
C TYR A 65 0.66 11.60 3.23
N PHE A 66 0.00 12.21 2.25
CA PHE A 66 -1.12 11.59 1.56
C PHE A 66 -0.71 10.43 0.67
N TYR A 67 0.56 10.33 0.28
CA TYR A 67 1.07 9.31 -0.63
C TYR A 67 1.99 8.29 0.07
N GLU A 68 2.26 8.46 1.35
CA GLU A 68 3.06 7.51 2.12
C GLU A 68 2.41 6.12 2.16
N GLY A 69 3.18 5.12 1.75
CA GLY A 69 2.71 3.74 1.63
C GLY A 69 2.14 3.41 0.25
N LEU A 70 1.98 4.37 -0.65
CA LEU A 70 1.82 4.10 -2.09
C LEU A 70 3.19 3.81 -2.70
N THR A 71 3.73 2.62 -2.46
CA THR A 71 4.90 2.13 -3.20
C THR A 71 4.45 1.53 -4.53
N ARG A 72 5.20 1.80 -5.60
CA ARG A 72 4.95 1.22 -6.94
C ARG A 72 4.88 -0.32 -6.90
N ASP A 73 5.61 -0.94 -5.98
CA ASP A 73 5.56 -2.38 -5.69
C ASP A 73 4.20 -2.90 -5.23
N GLN A 74 3.36 -2.11 -4.55
CA GLN A 74 2.04 -2.57 -4.10
C GLN A 74 1.03 -2.67 -5.24
N ARG A 75 1.16 -1.80 -6.25
CA ARG A 75 0.41 -1.91 -7.50
C ARG A 75 0.86 -3.12 -8.31
N GLU A 76 2.17 -3.35 -8.40
CA GLU A 76 2.70 -4.56 -9.03
C GLU A 76 2.30 -5.83 -8.25
N HIS A 77 2.22 -5.79 -6.91
CA HIS A 77 1.75 -6.91 -6.08
C HIS A 77 0.25 -7.18 -6.27
N MET A 78 -0.61 -6.15 -6.25
CA MET A 78 -2.05 -6.32 -6.44
C MET A 78 -2.43 -6.68 -7.88
N GLU A 79 -1.76 -6.13 -8.88
CA GLU A 79 -1.94 -6.52 -10.28
C GLU A 79 -1.47 -7.97 -10.50
N ARG A 80 -0.36 -8.39 -9.87
CA ARG A 80 0.07 -9.81 -9.83
C ARG A 80 -0.94 -10.69 -9.09
N GLU A 81 -1.50 -10.26 -7.96
CA GLU A 81 -2.49 -11.03 -7.18
C GLU A 81 -3.83 -11.20 -7.91
N SER A 82 -4.26 -10.21 -8.70
CA SER A 82 -5.47 -10.32 -9.53
C SER A 82 -5.32 -11.24 -10.74
N GLY A 83 -4.08 -11.52 -11.17
CA GLY A 83 -3.76 -12.45 -12.26
C GLY A 83 -3.24 -13.83 -11.84
N LEU A 84 -2.84 -14.03 -10.56
CA LEU A 84 -2.21 -15.26 -10.05
C LEU A 84 -3.05 -15.94 -8.96
N GLY A 85 -4.31 -16.27 -9.25
CA GLY A 85 -5.15 -17.11 -8.38
C GLY A 85 -4.63 -18.53 -8.08
N SER A 86 -3.41 -18.87 -8.53
CA SER A 86 -2.78 -20.18 -8.35
C SER A 86 -1.47 -20.15 -7.55
N SER A 87 -0.86 -18.98 -7.28
CA SER A 87 0.48 -18.91 -6.65
C SER A 87 0.46 -18.50 -5.18
N THR A 88 -0.63 -17.92 -4.69
CA THR A 88 -0.78 -17.49 -3.29
C THR A 88 -0.85 -18.68 -2.32
N GLU A 89 -1.37 -19.83 -2.75
CA GLU A 89 -1.36 -21.06 -1.92
C GLU A 89 0.06 -21.59 -1.68
N THR A 90 0.98 -21.40 -2.62
CA THR A 90 2.37 -21.89 -2.51
C THR A 90 3.22 -21.08 -1.52
N LEU A 91 2.90 -19.80 -1.31
CA LEU A 91 3.61 -18.90 -0.39
C LEU A 91 3.02 -18.85 1.02
N ALA A 92 1.82 -19.42 1.22
CA ALA A 92 1.17 -19.53 2.54
C ALA A 92 1.72 -20.69 3.38
N SER A 93 2.52 -21.59 2.79
CA SER A 93 3.19 -22.63 3.57
C SER A 93 4.21 -21.99 4.52
N LYS A 94 4.12 -22.32 5.80
CA LYS A 94 5.08 -21.93 6.84
C LYS A 94 6.52 -22.23 6.44
N GLU A 95 6.71 -23.34 5.72
CA GLU A 95 7.99 -23.74 5.15
C GLU A 95 8.57 -22.70 4.18
N THR A 96 7.73 -22.13 3.31
CA THR A 96 8.15 -21.10 2.35
C THR A 96 8.56 -19.81 3.06
N GLN A 97 7.85 -19.44 4.13
CA GLN A 97 8.19 -18.26 4.93
C GLN A 97 9.50 -18.44 5.69
N ASP A 98 9.70 -19.61 6.31
CA ASP A 98 10.93 -19.94 7.03
C ASP A 98 12.13 -19.97 6.08
N LEU A 99 11.96 -20.49 4.86
CA LEU A 99 13.00 -20.51 3.82
C LEU A 99 13.38 -19.10 3.37
N ILE A 100 12.40 -18.23 3.12
CA ILE A 100 12.65 -16.83 2.72
C ILE A 100 13.42 -16.09 3.82
N HIS A 101 13.02 -16.28 5.08
CA HIS A 101 13.69 -15.64 6.21
C HIS A 101 15.15 -16.12 6.35
N ALA A 102 15.39 -17.43 6.25
CA ALA A 102 16.73 -18.01 6.28
C ALA A 102 17.59 -17.54 5.09
N TYR A 103 17.01 -17.39 3.90
CA TYR A 103 17.71 -16.93 2.69
C TYR A 103 18.28 -15.51 2.85
N TYR A 104 17.52 -14.58 3.45
CA TYR A 104 17.98 -13.21 3.66
C TYR A 104 19.08 -13.08 4.73
N GLN A 105 19.15 -14.02 5.67
CA GLN A 105 20.21 -14.06 6.69
C GLN A 105 21.57 -14.55 6.13
N LEU A 106 21.57 -15.19 4.95
CA LEU A 106 22.79 -15.65 4.31
C LEU A 106 23.59 -14.51 3.65
N GLY A 107 24.90 -14.67 3.54
CA GLY A 107 25.76 -13.82 2.72
C GLY A 107 25.62 -14.09 1.22
N GLU A 108 26.20 -13.22 0.37
CA GLU A 108 26.05 -13.24 -1.09
C GLU A 108 26.50 -14.57 -1.74
N ARG A 109 27.65 -15.12 -1.30
CA ARG A 109 28.19 -16.39 -1.81
C ARG A 109 27.28 -17.60 -1.47
N PRO A 110 26.84 -17.80 -0.20
CA PRO A 110 25.89 -18.86 0.14
C PRO A 110 24.53 -18.74 -0.58
N ARG A 111 23.96 -17.53 -0.72
CA ARG A 111 22.69 -17.35 -1.44
C ARG A 111 22.75 -17.86 -2.88
N ARG A 112 23.83 -17.56 -3.58
CA ARG A 112 24.04 -17.98 -4.97
C ARG A 112 24.12 -19.50 -5.10
N ARG A 113 24.84 -20.17 -4.19
CA ARG A 113 24.91 -21.63 -4.13
C ARG A 113 23.55 -22.28 -3.83
N LEU A 114 22.77 -21.70 -2.92
CA LEU A 114 21.43 -22.19 -2.60
C LEU A 114 20.51 -22.07 -3.81
N LEU A 115 20.58 -20.97 -4.55
CA LEU A 115 19.82 -20.77 -5.79
C LEU A 115 20.23 -21.77 -6.88
N ASP A 116 21.54 -22.03 -7.04
CA ASP A 116 22.05 -23.00 -8.01
C ASP A 116 21.58 -24.43 -7.66
N LEU A 117 21.55 -24.78 -6.36
CA LEU A 117 21.05 -26.06 -5.87
C LEU A 117 19.54 -26.20 -6.09
N ALA A 118 18.74 -25.18 -5.77
CA ALA A 118 17.30 -25.20 -6.01
C ALA A 118 16.97 -25.36 -7.50
N LYS A 119 17.74 -24.73 -8.38
CA LYS A 119 17.60 -24.89 -9.85
C LYS A 119 17.99 -26.29 -10.31
N ALA A 120 19.06 -26.86 -9.76
CA ALA A 120 19.51 -28.22 -10.09
C ALA A 120 18.45 -29.27 -9.70
N MET A 121 17.85 -29.13 -8.52
CA MET A 121 16.79 -30.02 -8.04
C MET A 121 15.50 -29.94 -8.89
N ASN A 122 15.23 -28.79 -9.51
CA ASN A 122 14.08 -28.64 -10.40
C ASN A 122 14.32 -29.24 -11.80
N GLY A 123 15.57 -29.55 -12.15
CA GLY A 123 15.96 -30.18 -13.42
C GLY A 123 15.96 -31.71 -13.41
N GLU A 124 15.80 -32.35 -12.25
CA GLU A 124 15.79 -33.83 -12.11
C GLU A 124 14.38 -34.44 -12.19
N VAL A 125 13.33 -33.63 -12.39
CA VAL A 125 11.92 -34.10 -12.42
C VAL A 125 11.45 -34.45 -13.85
N GLU A 126 12.28 -34.27 -14.87
CA GLU A 126 11.97 -34.63 -16.27
C GLU A 126 12.94 -35.68 -16.86
N ALA A 127 13.15 -36.81 -16.17
CA ALA A 127 13.77 -38.00 -16.74
C ALA A 127 13.03 -39.29 -16.33
#